data_AF-A0A9W5TNA1-F1
#
_entry.id   AF-A0A9W5TNA1-F1
#
_cell.length_a   1.000
_cell.length_b   1.000
_cell.length_c   1.000
_cell.angle_alpha   90.00
_cell.angle_beta   90.00
_cell.angle_gamma   90.00
#
_symmetry.space_group_name_H-M   'P 1'
#
loop_
_entity.id
_entity.type
_entity.pdbx_description
1 polymer ?
#
loop_
_entity_poly.entity_id
_entity_poly.type
_entity_poly.pdbx_seq_one_letter_code
_entity_poly.pdbx_strand_id
1 'polypeptide(L)'
;MNWTRATVIGAFAGGTFWAVALYTLLASGGATAAWTAVGLAAVALLVAGALLSRTTSGSSWGVGLILAPLTGVVPVAVFVAAGVAADVGTSL
;
A
#
# COMPACT_ATOMS: atom_id res chain seq x y z
N MET A 1 12.44 18.10 -9.76
CA MET A 1 11.56 16.92 -9.57
C MET A 1 10.43 16.98 -10.59
N ASN A 2 10.20 15.92 -11.37
CA ASN A 2 9.07 15.85 -12.32
C ASN A 2 7.90 15.13 -11.64
N TRP A 3 6.82 15.86 -11.38
CA TRP A 3 5.64 15.36 -10.66
C TRP A 3 4.86 14.32 -11.46
N THR A 4 4.60 14.58 -12.74
CA THR A 4 3.90 13.65 -13.64
C THR A 4 4.58 12.28 -13.67
N ARG A 5 5.92 12.27 -13.74
CA ARG A 5 6.68 11.02 -13.70
C ARG A 5 6.52 10.29 -12.37
N ALA A 6 6.51 11.02 -11.26
CA ALA A 6 6.35 10.44 -9.92
C ALA A 6 4.95 9.84 -9.73
N THR A 7 3.88 10.50 -10.19
CA THR A 7 2.52 9.98 -10.13
C THR A 7 2.33 8.74 -11.00
N VAL A 8 2.89 8.72 -12.21
CA VAL A 8 2.86 7.52 -13.07
C VAL A 8 3.57 6.33 -12.39
N ILE A 9 4.77 6.56 -11.85
CA ILE A 9 5.51 5.52 -11.10
C ILE A 9 4.69 5.03 -9.92
N GLY A 10 4.11 5.95 -9.12
CA GLY A 10 3.29 5.60 -7.97
C GLY A 10 2.02 4.84 -8.32
N ALA A 11 1.36 5.17 -9.43
CA ALA A 11 0.19 4.44 -9.90
C ALA A 11 0.53 2.99 -10.28
N PHE A 12 1.59 2.77 -11.05
CA PHE A 12 2.02 1.42 -11.44
C PHE A 12 2.55 0.60 -10.26
N ALA A 13 3.43 1.20 -9.45
CA ALA A 13 3.99 0.54 -8.27
C ALA A 13 2.89 0.24 -7.24
N GLY A 14 1.96 1.18 -7.03
CA GLY A 14 0.82 1.01 -6.14
C GLY A 14 -0.14 -0.06 -6.63
N GLY A 15 -0.51 -0.03 -7.92
CA GLY A 15 -1.37 -1.06 -8.51
C GLY A 15 -0.75 -2.47 -8.38
N THR A 16 0.55 -2.59 -8.63
CA THR A 16 1.28 -3.87 -8.48
C THR A 16 1.31 -4.32 -7.02
N PHE A 17 1.66 -3.42 -6.10
CA PHE A 17 1.68 -3.69 -4.67
C PHE A 17 0.33 -4.18 -4.17
N TRP A 18 -0.75 -3.47 -4.50
CA TRP A 18 -2.10 -3.81 -4.05
C TRP A 18 -2.66 -5.08 -4.71
N ALA A 19 -2.32 -5.37 -5.96
CA ALA A 19 -2.70 -6.63 -6.60
C ALA A 19 -2.07 -7.84 -5.87
N VAL A 20 -0.78 -7.74 -5.53
CA VAL A 20 -0.08 -8.78 -4.76
C VAL A 20 -0.64 -8.88 -3.35
N ALA A 21 -0.84 -7.74 -2.67
CA ALA A 21 -1.41 -7.71 -1.32
C ALA A 21 -2.79 -8.38 -1.28
N LEU A 22 -3.69 -8.02 -2.21
CA LEU A 22 -5.03 -8.60 -2.29
C LEU A 22 -4.96 -10.11 -2.53
N TYR A 23 -4.14 -10.56 -3.47
CA TYR A 23 -3.95 -12.00 -3.72
C TYR A 23 -3.46 -12.72 -2.46
N THR A 24 -2.45 -12.18 -1.77
CA THR A 24 -1.91 -12.80 -0.55
C THR A 24 -2.92 -12.85 0.59
N LEU A 25 -3.76 -11.83 0.74
CA LEU A 25 -4.81 -11.79 1.76
C LEU A 25 -5.92 -12.79 1.44
N LEU A 26 -6.35 -12.89 0.18
CA LEU A 26 -7.36 -13.87 -0.24
C LEU A 26 -6.85 -15.31 -0.10
N ALA A 27 -5.62 -15.59 -0.55
CA ALA A 27 -5.01 -16.92 -0.45
C ALA A 27 -4.76 -17.39 0.99
N SER A 28 -4.62 -16.45 1.92
CA SER A 28 -4.41 -16.74 3.35
C SER A 28 -5.69 -16.71 4.19
N GLY A 29 -6.87 -16.47 3.58
CA GLY A 29 -8.12 -16.29 4.31
C GLY A 29 -8.11 -15.09 5.26
N GLY A 30 -7.27 -14.08 4.99
CA GLY A 30 -7.14 -12.88 5.82
C GLY A 30 -6.35 -13.09 7.11
N ALA A 31 -5.51 -14.12 7.21
CA ALA A 31 -4.70 -14.40 8.39
C ALA A 31 -3.88 -13.17 8.85
N THR A 32 -3.73 -13.00 10.17
CA THR A 32 -2.99 -11.87 10.76
C THR A 32 -1.56 -11.77 10.23
N ALA A 33 -0.91 -12.91 10.01
CA ALA A 33 0.45 -12.96 9.44
C ALA A 33 0.51 -12.30 8.03
N ALA A 34 -0.50 -12.50 7.18
CA ALA A 34 -0.54 -11.89 5.86
C ALA A 34 -0.71 -10.36 5.95
N TRP A 35 -1.55 -9.88 6.85
CA TRP A 35 -1.67 -8.45 7.14
C TRP A 35 -0.35 -7.83 7.63
N THR A 36 0.36 -8.52 8.53
CA THR A 36 1.68 -8.03 8.99
C THR A 36 2.71 -7.98 7.85
N ALA A 37 2.71 -8.97 6.95
CA ALA A 37 3.60 -9.00 5.80
C ALA A 37 3.31 -7.85 4.82
N VAL A 38 2.04 -7.60 4.50
CA VAL A 38 1.62 -6.45 3.66
C VAL A 38 2.04 -5.13 4.31
N GLY A 39 1.84 -4.99 5.62
CA GLY A 39 2.27 -3.80 6.37
C GLY A 39 3.78 -3.57 6.33
N LEU A 40 4.58 -4.63 6.54
CA LEU A 40 6.04 -4.54 6.45
C LEU A 40 6.51 -4.18 5.04
N ALA A 41 5.89 -4.75 4.01
CA ALA A 41 6.18 -4.40 2.61
C ALA A 41 5.87 -2.93 2.31
N ALA A 42 4.75 -2.40 2.82
CA ALA A 42 4.42 -0.98 2.70
C ALA A 42 5.48 -0.08 3.37
N VAL A 43 5.90 -0.42 4.60
CA VAL A 43 6.95 0.32 5.32
C VAL A 43 8.27 0.29 4.55
N ALA A 44 8.65 -0.87 4.00
CA ALA A 44 9.86 -1.00 3.21
C ALA A 44 9.84 -0.09 1.96
N LEU A 45 8.70 -0.01 1.26
CA LEU A 45 8.52 0.90 0.12
C LEU A 45 8.62 2.37 0.53
N LEU A 46 8.05 2.75 1.68
CA LEU A 46 8.16 4.11 2.22
C LEU A 46 9.61 4.47 2.55
N VAL A 47 10.35 3.57 3.21
CA VAL A 47 11.76 3.78 3.57
C VAL A 47 12.62 3.88 2.31
N ALA A 48 12.47 2.95 1.36
CA ALA A 48 13.19 2.98 0.09
C ALA A 48 12.88 4.26 -0.70
N GLY A 49 11.60 4.67 -0.74
CA GLY A 49 11.16 5.89 -1.38
C GLY A 49 11.77 7.14 -0.74
N ALA A 50 11.78 7.23 0.58
CA ALA A 50 12.38 8.34 1.34
C ALA A 50 13.90 8.44 1.17
N LEU A 51 14.59 7.31 1.03
CA LEU A 51 16.02 7.28 0.75
C LEU A 51 16.30 7.74 -0.68
N LEU A 52 15.54 7.25 -1.67
CA LEU A 52 15.70 7.66 -3.07
C LEU A 52 15.36 9.14 -3.28
N SER A 53 14.35 9.66 -2.57
CA SER A 53 13.89 11.04 -2.74
C SER A 53 14.93 12.08 -2.33
N ARG A 54 15.92 11.69 -1.50
CA ARG A 54 17.06 12.53 -1.10
C ARG A 54 18.08 12.73 -2.21
N THR A 55 18.03 11.94 -3.28
CA THR A 55 18.95 12.07 -4.41
C THR A 55 18.32 12.89 -5.54
N THR A 56 19.09 13.78 -6.17
CA THR A 56 18.60 14.66 -7.25
C THR A 56 18.10 13.85 -8.46
N SER A 57 18.75 12.71 -8.73
CA SER A 57 18.39 11.76 -9.80
C SER A 57 17.18 10.89 -9.44
N GLY A 58 17.08 10.42 -8.19
CA GLY A 58 16.04 9.50 -7.72
C GLY A 58 14.76 10.17 -7.21
N SER A 59 14.72 11.49 -7.14
CA SER A 59 13.63 12.29 -6.56
C SER A 59 12.21 11.89 -7.02
N SER A 60 11.97 11.76 -8.34
CA SER A 60 10.66 11.33 -8.86
C SER A 60 10.34 9.86 -8.56
N TRP A 61 11.34 8.98 -8.55
CA TRP A 61 11.16 7.56 -8.21
C TRP A 61 10.85 7.38 -6.73
N GLY A 62 11.54 8.12 -5.86
CA GLY A 62 11.32 8.09 -4.42
C GLY A 62 9.91 8.51 -4.04
N VAL A 63 9.42 9.62 -4.63
CA VAL A 63 8.03 10.07 -4.42
C VAL A 63 7.02 9.06 -4.97
N GLY A 64 7.27 8.46 -6.14
CA GLY A 64 6.41 7.42 -6.68
C GLY A 64 6.29 6.21 -5.75
N LEU A 65 7.41 5.74 -5.18
CA LEU A 65 7.41 4.63 -4.21
C LEU A 65 6.68 4.97 -2.91
N ILE A 66 6.70 6.24 -2.47
CA ILE A 66 5.94 6.68 -1.30
C ILE A 66 4.43 6.68 -1.60
N LEU A 67 4.04 7.12 -2.81
CA LEU A 67 2.65 7.14 -3.23
C LEU A 67 2.08 5.73 -3.45
N ALA A 68 2.91 4.77 -3.83
CA ALA A 68 2.51 3.39 -4.15
C ALA A 68 1.63 2.73 -3.07
N PRO A 69 2.06 2.59 -1.80
CA PRO A 69 1.19 2.03 -0.77
C PRO A 69 -0.02 2.93 -0.48
N LEU A 70 0.11 4.26 -0.62
CA LEU A 70 -0.96 5.21 -0.30
C LEU A 70 -2.17 5.13 -1.26
N THR A 71 -2.00 4.64 -2.49
CA THR A 71 -3.08 4.62 -3.50
C THR A 71 -4.29 3.75 -3.10
N GLY A 72 -4.09 2.73 -2.27
CA GLY A 72 -5.13 1.79 -1.84
C GLY A 72 -5.49 1.87 -0.36
N VAL A 73 -4.91 2.79 0.41
CA VAL A 73 -5.21 2.91 1.85
C VAL A 73 -6.68 3.23 2.10
N VAL A 74 -7.28 4.11 1.29
CA VAL A 74 -8.69 4.50 1.43
C VAL A 74 -9.63 3.30 1.25
N PRO A 75 -9.58 2.54 0.14
CA PRO A 75 -10.44 1.37 -0.01
C PRO A 75 -10.17 0.29 1.06
N VAL A 76 -8.91 0.10 1.51
CA VAL A 76 -8.62 -0.82 2.63
C VAL A 76 -9.26 -0.35 3.93
N ALA A 77 -9.15 0.93 4.27
CA ALA A 77 -9.75 1.47 5.48
C ALA A 77 -11.28 1.29 5.47
N VAL A 78 -11.92 1.53 4.33
CA VAL A 78 -13.37 1.29 4.14
C VAL A 78 -13.72 -0.19 4.32
N PHE A 79 -12.94 -1.09 3.73
CA PHE A 79 -13.16 -2.53 3.84
C PHE A 79 -13.00 -3.04 5.27
N VAL A 80 -11.94 -2.58 5.97
CA VAL A 80 -11.70 -2.91 7.38
C VAL A 80 -12.84 -2.40 8.26
N ALA A 81 -13.28 -1.14 8.06
CA ALA A 81 -14.39 -0.57 8.82
C ALA A 81 -15.70 -1.34 8.59
N ALA A 82 -15.99 -1.74 7.34
CA ALA A 82 -17.16 -2.54 7.02
C ALA A 82 -17.10 -3.95 7.66
N GLY A 83 -15.92 -4.59 7.64
CA GLY A 83 -15.70 -5.88 8.30
C GLY A 83 -15.94 -5.80 9.81
N VAL A 84 -15.34 -4.81 10.48
CA VAL A 84 -15.53 -4.58 11.92
C VAL A 84 -17.00 -4.33 12.25
N ALA A 85 -17.69 -3.52 11.45
CA ALA A 85 -19.12 -3.26 11.66
C ALA A 85 -19.97 -4.52 11.50
N ALA A 86 -19.65 -5.40 10.56
CA ALA A 86 -20.33 -6.68 10.36
C ALA A 86 -20.08 -7.66 11.52
N ASP A 87 -18.84 -7.78 12.00
CA ASP A 87 -18.50 -8.60 13.17
C ASP A 87 -19.25 -8.12 14.42
N VAL A 88 -19.30 -6.81 14.66
CA VAL A 88 -20.07 -6.25 15.79
C VAL A 88 -21.57 -6.54 15.63
N GLY A 89 -22.13 -6.35 14.43
CA GLY A 89 -23.55 -6.59 14.17
C GLY A 89 -24.00 -8.04 14.31
N THR A 90 -23.10 -9.02 14.10
CA THR A 90 -23.40 -10.45 14.30
C THR A 90 -23.22 -10.91 15.75
N SER A 91 -22.57 -10.10 16.59
CA SER A 91 -22.34 -10.37 18.01
C SER A 91 -23.42 -9.82 18.96
N LEU A 92 -24.46 -9.17 18.42
CA LEU A 92 -25.64 -8.64 19.12
C LEU A 92 -26.87 -9.54 18.88
#